data_AF-A0ABD0RGW4-F1
#
_entry.id   AF-A0ABD0RGW4-F1
#
_cell.length_a   1.000
_cell.length_b   1.000
_cell.length_c   1.000
_cell.angle_alpha   90.00
_cell.angle_beta   90.00
_cell.angle_gamma   90.00
#
_symmetry.space_group_name_H-M   'P 1'
#
loop_
_entity.id
_entity.type
_entity.pdbx_description
1 polymer ?
#
loop_
_entity_poly.entity_id
_entity_poly.type
_entity_poly.pdbx_seq_one_letter_code
_entity_poly.pdbx_strand_id
1 'polypeptide(L)' 'VTSPKLGDVYIMWKVNEKPYIEGTTSAPIQKKDSTSVLSILTMTKQEYEDPKTTITCAVIHANMDNG' A
#
# COMPACT_ATOMS: atom_id res chain seq x y z
N VAL A 1 -3.11 27.22 -7.92
CA VAL A 1 -3.54 25.82 -7.75
C VAL A 1 -2.35 25.06 -7.19
N THR A 2 -2.31 24.79 -5.89
CA THR A 2 -1.30 23.90 -5.32
C THR A 2 -1.68 22.48 -5.71
N SER A 3 -0.93 21.89 -6.65
CA SER A 3 -0.96 20.46 -6.92
C SER A 3 -0.88 19.72 -5.58
N PRO A 4 -1.73 18.72 -5.29
CA PRO A 4 -1.46 17.88 -4.14
C PRO A 4 -0.09 17.25 -4.43
N LYS A 5 0.92 17.64 -3.65
CA LYS A 5 2.22 16.96 -3.68
C LYS A 5 1.88 15.48 -3.60
N LEU A 6 2.37 14.65 -4.53
CA LEU A 6 2.26 13.19 -4.41
C LEU A 6 2.72 12.86 -2.99
N GLY A 7 1.76 12.59 -2.12
CA GLY A 7 1.97 12.73 -0.69
C GLY A 7 2.74 11.53 -0.22
N ASP A 8 3.99 11.73 0.18
CA ASP A 8 4.78 11.13 1.27
C ASP A 8 4.55 9.65 1.66
N VAL A 9 3.82 8.84 0.90
CA VAL A 9 3.41 7.48 1.25
C VAL A 9 3.48 6.61 0.01
N TYR A 10 4.38 5.63 0.03
CA TYR A 10 4.51 4.62 -1.00
C TYR A 10 4.07 3.26 -0.44
N ILE A 11 3.11 2.62 -1.09
CA ILE A 11 2.52 1.36 -0.64
C ILE A 11 2.82 0.28 -1.68
N MET A 12 3.50 -0.77 -1.24
CA MET A 12 3.84 -1.93 -2.05
C MET A 12 3.36 -3.21 -1.37
N TRP A 13 3.11 -4.22 -2.18
CA TRP A 13 2.65 -5.51 -1.69
C TRP A 13 3.69 -6.58 -1.95
N LYS A 14 3.90 -7.47 -0.99
CA LYS A 14 4.70 -8.69 -1.17
C LYS A 14 3.80 -9.89 -0.92
N VAL A 15 3.81 -10.85 -1.84
CA VAL A 15 3.11 -12.11 -1.68
C VAL A 15 4.16 -13.21 -1.58
N ASN A 16 4.29 -13.81 -0.40
CA ASN A 16 5.38 -14.71 -0.03
C ASN A 16 6.75 -14.03 -0.24
N GLU A 17 7.72 -14.78 -0.75
CA GLU A 17 9.06 -14.28 -1.09
C GLU A 17 9.17 -13.75 -2.53
N LYS A 18 8.05 -13.45 -3.18
CA LYS A 18 8.06 -12.84 -4.53
C LYS A 18 8.49 -11.37 -4.45
N PRO A 19 8.93 -10.78 -5.59
CA PRO A 19 9.18 -9.34 -5.67
C PRO A 19 7.97 -8.51 -5.28
N TYR A 20 8.25 -7.29 -4.82
CA TYR A 20 7.21 -6.32 -4.50
C TYR A 20 6.42 -5.92 -5.76
N ILE A 21 5.11 -5.78 -5.61
CA ILE A 21 4.18 -5.38 -6.66
C ILE A 21 3.31 -4.20 -6.21
N GLU A 22 2.92 -3.37 -7.16
CA GLU A 22 1.99 -2.27 -6.92
C GLU A 22 0.55 -2.79 -6.78
N GLY A 23 -0.19 -2.23 -5.83
CA GLY A 23 -1.64 -2.37 -5.75
C GLY A 23 -2.33 -1.20 -6.44
N THR A 24 -3.65 -1.29 -6.58
CA THR A 24 -4.46 -0.14 -7.02
C THR A 24 -4.62 0.82 -5.85
N THR A 25 -3.98 1.98 -5.94
CA THR A 25 -3.95 2.96 -4.86
C THR A 25 -4.87 4.15 -5.16
N SER A 26 -5.72 4.51 -4.20
CA SER A 26 -6.67 5.62 -4.32
C SER A 26 -5.97 6.97 -4.28
N ALA A 27 -6.65 8.01 -4.76
CA ALA A 27 -6.26 9.37 -4.40
C ALA A 27 -6.31 9.53 -2.86
N PRO A 28 -5.44 10.37 -2.28
CA PRO A 28 -5.48 10.66 -0.85
C PRO A 28 -6.79 11.32 -0.42
N ILE A 29 -7.37 10.83 0.67
CA ILE A 29 -8.59 11.34 1.29
C ILE A 29 -8.18 12.20 2.48
N GLN A 30 -8.42 13.51 2.38
CA GLN A 30 -8.17 14.45 3.47
C GLN A 30 -9.28 14.34 4.52
N LYS A 31 -8.87 14.08 5.76
CA LYS A 31 -9.67 14.21 6.98
C LYS A 31 -9.22 15.48 7.70
N LYS A 32 -9.96 15.88 8.74
CA LYS A 32 -9.74 17.13 9.47
C LYS A 32 -8.27 17.36 9.87
N ASP A 33 -7.63 16.31 10.40
CA ASP A 33 -6.27 16.37 10.94
C ASP A 33 -5.34 15.26 10.39
N SER A 34 -5.76 14.55 9.34
CA SER A 34 -4.97 13.46 8.76
C SER A 34 -5.30 13.20 7.29
N THR A 35 -4.39 12.55 6.58
CA THR A 35 -4.62 12.04 5.24
C THR A 35 -4.72 10.52 5.29
N SER A 36 -5.69 9.93 4.59
CA SER A 36 -5.82 8.48 4.43
C SER A 36 -5.65 8.10 2.96
N VAL A 37 -4.96 7.00 2.69
CA VAL A 37 -4.82 6.41 1.34
C VAL A 37 -5.26 4.95 1.42
N LEU A 38 -5.93 4.45 0.40
CA LEU A 38 -6.33 3.05 0.29
C LEU A 38 -5.55 2.39 -0.84
N SER A 39 -4.87 1.27 -0.56
CA SER A 39 -4.29 0.41 -1.61
C SER A 39 -4.99 -0.94 -1.61
N ILE A 40 -5.30 -1.45 -2.81
CA ILE A 40 -5.99 -2.72 -3.02
C ILE A 40 -5.08 -3.64 -3.83
N LEU A 41 -4.76 -4.80 -3.25
CA LEU A 41 -4.10 -5.89 -3.95
C LEU A 41 -5.14 -6.83 -4.57
N THR A 42 -5.10 -7.02 -5.89
CA THR A 42 -5.93 -8.01 -6.57
C THR A 42 -5.18 -9.33 -6.67
N MET A 43 -5.81 -10.41 -6.22
CA MET A 43 -5.29 -11.79 -6.32
C MET A 43 -6.43 -12.78 -6.48
N THR A 44 -6.10 -14.03 -6.80
CA THR A 44 -7.13 -15.08 -6.91
C THR A 44 -7.58 -15.57 -5.53
N LYS A 45 -8.81 -16.08 -5.46
CA LYS A 45 -9.33 -16.73 -4.24
C LYS A 45 -8.44 -17.89 -3.79
N GLN A 46 -7.96 -18.69 -4.74
CA GLN A 46 -7.09 -19.83 -4.45
C GLN A 46 -5.77 -19.40 -3.80
N GLU A 47 -5.14 -18.32 -4.30
CA GLU A 47 -3.91 -17.79 -3.69
C GLU A 47 -4.17 -17.23 -2.29
N TYR A 48 -5.30 -16.53 -2.10
CA TYR A 48 -5.67 -15.95 -0.80
C TYR A 48 -5.99 -17.01 0.26
N GLU A 49 -6.65 -18.11 -0.12
CA GLU A 49 -7.06 -19.18 0.80
C GLU A 49 -5.97 -20.23 1.06
N ASP A 50 -4.84 -20.19 0.33
CA ASP A 50 -3.71 -21.09 0.60
C ASP A 50 -3.08 -20.72 1.96
N PRO A 51 -3.05 -21.64 2.94
CA PRO A 51 -2.50 -21.37 4.27
C PRO A 51 -1.01 -21.06 4.29
N LYS A 52 -0.30 -21.31 3.18
CA LYS A 52 1.12 -20.94 3.01
C LYS A 52 1.30 -19.53 2.48
N THR A 53 0.24 -18.88 1.99
CA THR A 53 0.31 -17.53 1.45
C THR A 53 0.45 -16.52 2.58
N THR A 54 1.58 -15.81 2.59
CA THR A 54 1.81 -14.63 3.43
C THR A 54 1.67 -13.38 2.58
N ILE A 55 0.81 -12.46 2.98
CA ILE A 55 0.58 -11.19 2.30
C ILE A 55 1.11 -10.08 3.18
N THR A 56 2.07 -9.32 2.67
CA THR A 56 2.66 -8.17 3.36
C THR A 56 2.28 -6.89 2.63
N CYS A 57 1.69 -5.95 3.35
CA CYS A 57 1.55 -4.56 2.92
C CYS A 57 2.73 -3.77 3.48
N ALA A 58 3.66 -3.36 2.61
CA ALA A 58 4.80 -2.54 2.97
C ALA A 58 4.47 -1.08 2.69
N VAL A 59 4.63 -0.23 3.70
CA VAL A 59 4.32 1.20 3.62
C VAL A 59 5.58 1.97 3.97
N ILE A 60 6.03 2.81 3.04
CA ILE A 60 7.08 3.79 3.27
C ILE A 60 6.39 5.14 3.42
N HIS A 61 6.52 5.75 4.60
CA HIS A 61 6.09 7.12 4.83
C HIS A 61 7.31 8.04 4.90
N ALA A 62 7.33 9.17 4.19
CA ALA A 62 8.51 10.03 4.03
C ALA A 62 9.06 10.57 5.36
N ASN A 63 8.20 10.66 6.38
CA ASN A 63 8.55 11.08 7.74
C ASN A 63 8.72 9.91 8.73
N MET A 64 8.85 8.68 8.23
CA MET A 64 9.04 7.48 9.04
C MET A 64 10.41 6.87 8.75
N ASP A 65 11.17 6.57 9.81
CA ASP A 65 12.37 5.74 9.68
C ASP A 65 11.93 4.29 9.47
N ASN A 66 12.37 3.70 8.36
CA ASN A 66 11.90 2.40 7.92
C ASN A 66 12.89 1.26 8.20
N GLY A 67 14.03 1.56 8.85
CA GLY A 67 15.00 0.57 9.34
C GLY A 67 15.86 -0.08 8.25
#